data_AF-A0A9D9Y1A0-F1
#
_entry.id   AF-A0A9D9Y1A0-F1
#
_cell.length_a   1.000
_cell.length_b   1.000
_cell.length_c   1.000
_cell.angle_alpha   90.00
_cell.angle_beta   90.00
_cell.angle_gamma   90.00
#
_symmetry.space_group_name_H-M   'P 1'
#
loop_
_entity.id
_entity.type
_entity.pdbx_description
1 polymer ?
#
loop_
_entity_poly.entity_id
_entity_poly.type
_entity_poly.pdbx_seq_one_letter_code
_entity_poly.pdbx_strand_id
1 'polypeptide(L)' 'MEVINYSILRNNLKEVLDRVSEDKETYIVNRGSSNAVIISLDEYNSWKETMYLMESESNRKRLEEAIEREKRESLS' A
#
# COMPACT_ATOMS: atom_id res chain seq x y z
N MET A 1 -4.93 5.83 -13.06
CA MET A 1 -3.55 6.11 -12.64
C MET A 1 -2.89 6.95 -13.71
N GLU A 2 -2.54 8.19 -13.38
CA GLU A 2 -1.98 9.19 -14.32
C GLU A 2 -0.56 9.59 -13.91
N VAL A 3 0.31 9.90 -14.87
CA VAL A 3 1.67 10.40 -14.60
C VAL A 3 1.71 11.89 -14.88
N ILE A 4 2.06 12.70 -13.88
CA ILE A 4 2.17 14.16 -13.98
C ILE A 4 3.56 14.64 -13.59
N ASN A 5 4.06 15.66 -14.28
CA ASN A 5 5.33 16.28 -13.91
C ASN A 5 5.15 17.22 -12.71
N TYR A 6 6.18 17.33 -11.86
CA TYR A 6 6.17 18.19 -10.67
C TYR A 6 5.70 19.62 -10.93
N SER A 7 6.13 20.24 -12.04
CA SER A 7 5.74 21.61 -12.37
C SER A 7 4.23 21.74 -12.63
N ILE A 8 3.61 20.72 -13.22
CA ILE A 8 2.16 20.68 -13.47
C ILE A 8 1.41 20.48 -12.15
N LEU A 9 1.86 19.53 -11.33
CA LEU A 9 1.29 19.31 -9.99
C LEU A 9 1.32 20.59 -9.16
N ARG A 10 2.47 21.29 -9.12
CA ARG A 10 2.62 22.50 -8.32
C ARG A 10 1.62 23.59 -8.71
N ASN A 11 1.35 23.74 -10.00
CA ASN A 11 0.42 24.75 -10.51
C ASN A 11 -1.05 24.37 -10.29
N ASN A 12 -1.36 23.07 -10.22
CA ASN A 12 -2.74 22.56 -10.14
C ASN A 12 -2.98 21.74 -8.86
N LEU A 13 -2.25 22.04 -7.78
CA LEU A 13 -2.21 21.19 -6.59
C LEU A 13 -3.60 20.96 -5.99
N LYS A 14 -4.42 22.01 -5.92
CA LYS A 14 -5.77 21.92 -5.37
C LYS A 14 -6.63 20.95 -6.18
N GLU A 15 -6.69 21.12 -7.50
CA GLU A 15 -7.48 20.27 -8.39
C GLU A 15 -7.04 18.81 -8.33
N VAL A 16 -5.73 18.56 -8.29
CA VAL A 16 -5.21 17.20 -8.15
C VAL A 16 -5.64 16.58 -6.81
N LEU A 17 -5.57 17.34 -5.70
CA LEU A 17 -6.01 16.84 -4.39
C LEU A 17 -7.53 16.62 -4.32
N ASP A 18 -8.32 17.49 -4.94
CA ASP A 18 -9.78 17.33 -5.06
C ASP A 18 -10.09 16.01 -5.79
N ARG A 19 -9.51 15.77 -6.98
CA ARG A 19 -9.69 14.50 -7.73
C ARG A 19 -9.19 13.27 -6.98
N VAL A 20 -8.05 13.37 -6.29
CA VAL A 20 -7.54 12.27 -5.45
C VAL A 20 -8.54 11.93 -4.35
N SER A 21 -9.08 12.94 -3.66
CA SER A 21 -9.93 12.72 -2.50
C SER A 21 -11.36 12.32 -2.87
N GLU A 22 -11.95 12.96 -3.89
CA GLU A 22 -13.33 12.79 -4.32
C GLU A 22 -13.50 11.66 -5.33
N ASP A 23 -12.64 11.59 -6.35
CA ASP A 23 -12.75 10.63 -7.46
C ASP A 23 -11.87 9.38 -7.27
N LYS A 24 -11.11 9.31 -6.17
CA LYS A 24 -10.14 8.23 -5.88
C LYS A 24 -9.10 8.04 -6.99
N GLU A 25 -8.72 9.13 -7.64
CA GLU A 25 -7.68 9.08 -8.66
C GLU A 25 -6.28 8.95 -8.04
N THR A 26 -5.48 8.03 -8.59
CA THR A 26 -4.06 7.88 -8.23
C THR A 26 -3.16 8.62 -9.22
N TYR A 27 -2.24 9.42 -8.71
CA TYR A 27 -1.26 10.15 -9.51
C TYR A 27 0.17 9.72 -9.19
N ILE A 28 0.98 9.51 -10.24
CA ILE A 28 2.43 9.37 -10.14
C ILE A 28 3.05 10.72 -10.50
N VAL A 29 3.79 11.29 -9.57
CA VAL A 29 4.47 12.58 -9.72
C VAL A 29 5.91 12.34 -10.16
N ASN A 30 6.23 12.70 -11.39
CA ASN A 30 7.59 12.66 -11.91
C ASN A 30 8.36 13.93 -11.54
N ARG A 31 9.47 13.79 -10.81
CA ARG A 31 10.37 14.90 -10.40
C ARG A 31 11.72 14.87 -11.12
N GLY A 32 11.82 14.14 -12.24
CA GLY A 32 13.03 13.92 -13.01
C GLY A 32 13.94 12.86 -12.40
N SER A 33 14.41 13.09 -11.17
CA SER A 33 15.32 12.16 -10.46
C SER A 33 14.62 11.13 -9.57
N SER A 34 13.36 11.37 -9.23
CA SER A 34 12.56 10.53 -8.34
C SER A 34 11.08 10.66 -8.66
N ASN A 35 10.31 9.62 -8.34
CA ASN A 35 8.86 9.63 -8.48
C ASN A 35 8.21 9.53 -7.10
N ALA A 36 7.06 10.16 -6.94
CA ALA A 36 6.18 10.00 -5.78
C ALA A 36 4.80 9.57 -6.24
N VAL A 37 3.99 9.01 -5.35
CA VAL A 37 2.60 8.67 -5.62
C VAL A 37 1.70 9.48 -4.69
N ILE A 38 0.61 10.00 -5.23
CA ILE A 38 -0.47 10.63 -4.48
C ILE A 38 -1.70 9.74 -4.61
N ILE A 39 -2.24 9.33 -3.46
CA ILE A 39 -3.46 8.54 -3.30
C ILE A 39 -4.31 9.16 -2.20
N SER A 40 -5.60 8.80 -2.15
CA SER A 40 -6.46 9.25 -1.06
C SER A 40 -6.03 8.61 0.27
N LEU A 41 -6.34 9.29 1.38
CA LEU A 41 -6.09 8.75 2.71
C LEU A 41 -6.84 7.43 2.94
N ASP A 42 -8.05 7.32 2.41
CA ASP A 42 -8.86 6.10 2.53
C ASP A 42 -8.18 4.92 1.83
N GLU A 43 -7.69 5.10 0.60
CA GLU A 43 -6.94 4.07 -0.12
C GLU A 43 -5.67 3.67 0.63
N TYR A 44 -4.91 4.65 1.13
CA TYR A 44 -3.73 4.38 1.94
C TYR A 44 -4.07 3.53 3.17
N ASN A 45 -5.15 3.87 3.89
CA ASN A 45 -5.58 3.13 5.06
C ASN A 45 -6.06 1.72 4.70
N SER A 46 -6.84 1.55 3.62
CA SER A 46 -7.29 0.23 3.16
C SER A 46 -6.12 -0.67 2.77
N TRP A 47 -5.09 -0.14 2.11
CA TRP A 47 -3.87 -0.89 1.81
C TRP A 47 -3.12 -1.28 3.08
N LYS A 48 -2.97 -0.35 4.01
CA LYS A 48 -2.30 -0.61 5.29
C LYS A 48 -3.02 -1.68 6.11
N GLU A 49 -4.35 -1.64 6.14
CA GLU A 49 -5.17 -2.67 6.80
C GLU A 49 -5.04 -4.02 6.10
N THR A 50 -5.10 -4.05 4.76
CA THR A 50 -4.92 -5.28 3.98
C THR A 50 -3.56 -5.90 4.24
N MET A 51 -2.48 -5.10 4.23
CA MET A 51 -1.12 -5.57 4.55
C MET A 51 -1.04 -6.12 5.96
N TYR A 52 -1.62 -5.42 6.94
CA TYR A 52 -1.65 -5.88 8.33
C TYR A 52 -2.37 -7.23 8.48
N LEU A 53 -3.53 -7.39 7.82
CA LEU A 53 -4.29 -8.65 7.84
C LEU A 53 -3.52 -9.78 7.15
N MET A 54 -2.88 -9.51 6.01
CA MET A 54 -2.06 -10.50 5.29
C MET A 54 -0.84 -10.93 6.12
N GLU A 55 -0.17 -10.00 6.80
CA GLU A 55 0.92 -10.32 7.72
C GLU A 55 0.42 -11.20 8.87
N SER A 56 -0.75 -10.89 9.43
CA SER A 56 -1.36 -11.70 10.49
C SER A 56 -1.71 -13.12 10.00
N GLU A 57 -2.31 -13.26 8.81
CA GLU A 57 -2.61 -14.57 8.22
C GLU A 57 -1.34 -15.38 7.92
N SER A 58 -0.34 -14.76 7.31
CA SER A 58 0.97 -15.36 7.06
C SER A 58 1.64 -15.79 8.37
N ASN A 59 1.61 -14.93 9.38
CA ASN A 59 2.17 -15.23 10.70
C ASN A 59 1.41 -16.37 11.38
N ARG A 60 0.08 -16.44 11.25
CA ARG A 60 -0.72 -17.55 11.76
C ARG A 60 -0.32 -18.86 11.08
N LYS A 61 -0.22 -18.89 9.75
CA LYS A 61 0.23 -20.08 9.01
C LYS A 61 1.63 -20.53 9.46
N ARG A 62 2.57 -19.59 9.59
CA ARG A 62 3.92 -19.88 10.09
C ARG A 62 3.93 -20.48 11.49
N LEU A 63 3.04 -20.02 12.36
CA LEU A 63 2.91 -20.57 13.71
C LEU A 63 2.33 -21.99 13.68
N GLU A 64 1.28 -22.22 12.88
CA GLU A 64 0.69 -23.55 12.68
C GLU A 64 1.74 -24.56 12.16
N GLU A 65 2.52 -24.17 11.14
CA GLU A 65 3.63 -24.99 10.61
C GLU A 65 4.71 -25.29 11.67
N ALA A 66 5.03 -24.32 12.53
CA ALA A 66 5.99 -24.53 13.61
C ALA A 66 5.51 -25.57 14.63
N ILE A 67 4.23 -25.50 15.02
CA ILE A 67 3.60 -26.46 15.95
C ILE A 67 3.55 -27.87 15.32
N GLU A 68 3.24 -27.98 14.03
CA GLU A 68 3.23 -29.26 13.34
C GLU A 68 4.61 -29.91 13.28
N ARG A 69 5.67 -29.11 13.05
CA ARG A 69 7.06 -29.60 13.08
C ARG A 69 7.45 -30.12 14.46
N GLU A 70 7.18 -29.35 15.51
CA GLU A 70 7.47 -29.75 16.90
C GLU A 70 6.77 -31.06 17.26
N LYS A 71 5.48 -31.20 16.92
CA LYS A 71 4.74 -32.44 17.15
C LYS A 71 5.37 -33.63 16.41
N ARG A 72 5.78 -33.45 15.16
CA ARG A 72 6.40 -34.51 14.36
C ARG A 72 7.75 -34.94 14.94
N GLU A 73 8.55 -34.00 15.44
CA GLU A 73 9.84 -34.30 16.10
C GLU A 73 9.65 -35.02 17.44
N SER A 74 8.60 -34.69 18.21
CA SER A 74 8.30 -35.35 19.48
C SER A 74 7.75 -36.79 19.36
N LEU A 75 7.37 -37.21 18.14
CA LEU A 75 6.83 -38.53 17.81
C LEU A 75 7.86 -39.43 17.10
N SER A 76 9.07 -38.93 16.85
CA SER A 76 10.22 -39.66 16.33
C SER A 76 11.20 -40.02 17.46
#